data_AF-A0A924BP78-F1
#
_entry.id   AF-A0A924BP78-F1
#
_cell.length_a   1.000
_cell.length_b   1.000
_cell.length_c   1.000
_cell.angle_alpha   90.00
_cell.angle_beta   90.00
_cell.angle_gamma   90.00
#
_symmetry.space_group_name_H-M   'P 1'
#
loop_
_entity.id
_entity.type
_entity.pdbx_description
1 polymer ?
#
loop_
_entity_poly.entity_id
_entity_poly.type
_entity_poly.pdbx_seq_one_letter_code
_entity_poly.pdbx_strand_id
1 'polypeptide(L)'
;MKFRSASVLEPRRPFSEAARRFAAAGLRSASAALARLSRRLGQPAVRAPHPELQLEFYAEAGAPEGALYLEGKLVGWVTGVRRL
;
A
#
# COMPACT_ATOMS: atom_id res chain seq x y z
N MET A 1 -19.28 -42.48 14.79
CA MET A 1 -20.39 -42.08 13.88
C MET A 1 -21.45 -41.37 14.69
N LYS A 2 -22.17 -40.38 14.11
CA LYS A 2 -23.27 -39.52 14.66
C LYS A 2 -22.81 -38.09 15.00
N PHE A 3 -23.42 -36.99 14.54
CA PHE A 3 -24.45 -36.71 13.53
C PHE A 3 -23.99 -35.43 12.82
N ARG A 4 -23.96 -35.42 11.48
CA ARG A 4 -23.88 -34.14 10.75
C ARG A 4 -25.17 -33.39 11.04
N SER A 5 -25.05 -32.24 11.70
CA SER A 5 -26.13 -31.27 11.81
C SER A 5 -26.57 -30.93 10.40
N ALA A 6 -27.69 -31.52 9.97
CA ALA A 6 -28.42 -31.06 8.83
C ALA A 6 -28.86 -29.64 9.17
N SER A 7 -28.13 -28.65 8.65
CA SER A 7 -28.66 -27.31 8.55
C SER A 7 -29.93 -27.46 7.74
N VAL A 8 -31.07 -27.42 8.44
CA VAL A 8 -32.37 -27.25 7.84
C VAL A 8 -32.21 -26.10 6.87
N LEU A 9 -32.25 -26.41 5.58
CA LEU A 9 -32.24 -25.41 4.52
C LEU A 9 -33.62 -24.76 4.62
N GLU A 10 -33.76 -23.85 5.57
CA GLU A 10 -34.84 -22.88 5.55
C GLU A 10 -34.86 -22.32 4.12
N PRO A 11 -36.02 -22.38 3.44
CA PRO A 11 -36.12 -21.84 2.10
C PRO A 11 -35.74 -20.37 2.18
N ARG A 12 -34.51 -20.07 1.75
CA ARG A 12 -34.02 -18.70 1.68
C ARG A 12 -35.01 -17.97 0.80
N ARG A 13 -35.77 -17.05 1.39
CA ARG A 13 -36.76 -16.28 0.64
C ARG A 13 -36.06 -15.69 -0.59
N PRO A 14 -36.57 -15.87 -1.81
CA PRO A 14 -35.85 -15.55 -3.04
C PRO A 14 -35.40 -14.09 -3.09
N PHE A 15 -36.16 -13.20 -2.45
CA PHE A 15 -35.82 -11.79 -2.27
C PHE A 15 -34.51 -11.57 -1.49
N SER A 16 -34.25 -12.37 -0.44
CA SER A 16 -33.03 -12.30 0.36
C SER A 16 -31.79 -12.77 -0.41
N GLU A 17 -31.96 -13.69 -1.36
CA GLU A 17 -30.86 -14.16 -2.20
C GLU A 17 -30.52 -13.16 -3.30
N ALA A 18 -31.54 -12.57 -3.95
CA ALA A 18 -31.34 -11.47 -4.89
C ALA A 18 -30.62 -10.30 -4.21
N ALA A 19 -31.09 -9.86 -3.03
CA ALA A 19 -30.46 -8.80 -2.26
C ALA A 19 -28.99 -9.11 -1.92
N ARG A 20 -28.69 -10.35 -1.49
CA ARG A 20 -27.31 -10.79 -1.25
C ARG A 20 -26.45 -10.78 -2.50
N ARG A 21 -27.00 -11.20 -3.65
CA ARG A 21 -26.29 -11.17 -4.95
C ARG A 21 -25.99 -9.74 -5.38
N PHE A 22 -26.94 -8.81 -5.22
CA PHE A 22 -26.72 -7.39 -5.48
C PHE A 22 -25.67 -6.78 -4.54
N ALA A 23 -25.75 -7.07 -3.24
CA ALA A 23 -24.74 -6.61 -2.27
C ALA A 23 -23.35 -7.16 -2.62
N ALA A 24 -23.24 -8.44 -2.97
CA ALA A 24 -21.98 -9.05 -3.39
C ALA A 24 -21.45 -8.43 -4.70
N ALA A 25 -22.32 -8.17 -5.69
CA ALA A 25 -21.93 -7.51 -6.93
C ALA A 25 -21.45 -6.08 -6.68
N GLY A 26 -22.15 -5.33 -5.81
CA GLY A 26 -21.76 -3.99 -5.38
C GLY A 26 -20.40 -3.98 -4.70
N LEU A 27 -20.19 -4.85 -3.71
CA LEU A 27 -18.91 -4.98 -3.00
C LEU A 27 -17.76 -5.34 -3.96
N ARG A 28 -17.94 -6.32 -4.85
CA ARG A 28 -16.90 -6.68 -5.85
C ARG A 28 -16.58 -5.52 -6.78
N SER A 29 -17.59 -4.76 -7.18
CA SER A 29 -17.41 -3.60 -8.07
C SER A 29 -16.64 -2.48 -7.36
N ALA A 30 -16.98 -2.21 -6.09
CA ALA A 30 -16.27 -1.24 -5.26
C ALA A 30 -14.80 -1.66 -5.05
N SER A 31 -14.53 -2.93 -4.74
CA SER A 31 -13.16 -3.44 -4.62
C SER A 31 -12.37 -3.30 -5.93
N ALA A 32 -12.98 -3.59 -7.08
CA ALA A 32 -12.33 -3.43 -8.38
C ALA A 32 -12.00 -1.96 -8.69
N ALA A 33 -12.89 -1.03 -8.34
CA ALA A 33 -12.66 0.41 -8.49
C ALA A 33 -11.49 0.88 -7.60
N LEU A 34 -11.48 0.49 -6.32
CA LEU A 34 -10.41 0.82 -5.40
C LEU A 34 -9.06 0.24 -5.85
N ALA A 35 -9.03 -1.00 -6.34
CA ALA A 35 -7.82 -1.62 -6.87
C ALA A 35 -7.28 -0.85 -8.10
N ARG A 36 -8.17 -0.35 -8.96
CA ARG A 36 -7.78 0.50 -10.10
C ARG A 36 -7.19 1.83 -9.63
N LEU A 37 -7.78 2.47 -8.63
CA LEU A 37 -7.27 3.71 -8.05
C LEU A 37 -5.91 3.50 -7.38
N SER A 38 -5.77 2.44 -6.58
CA SER A 38 -4.50 2.06 -5.96
C SER A 38 -3.40 1.86 -6.99
N ARG A 39 -3.69 1.18 -8.12
CA ARG A 39 -2.72 1.05 -9.21
C ARG A 39 -2.37 2.38 -9.85
N ARG A 40 -3.32 3.30 -10.01
CA ARG A 40 -3.03 4.64 -10.57
C ARG A 40 -2.14 5.46 -9.64
N LEU A 41 -2.40 5.41 -8.33
CA LEU A 41 -1.60 6.11 -7.32
C LEU A 41 -0.24 5.46 -7.11
N GLY A 42 -0.18 4.13 -7.19
CA GLY A 42 1.03 3.33 -7.02
C GLY A 42 1.80 3.09 -8.32
N GLN A 43 1.41 3.69 -9.45
CA GLN A 43 2.26 3.69 -10.63
C GLN A 43 3.49 4.53 -10.25
N PRO A 44 4.68 3.90 -10.13
CA PRO A 44 5.88 4.67 -9.93
C PRO A 44 5.96 5.61 -11.13
N ALA A 45 6.15 6.91 -10.88
CA ALA A 45 6.51 7.85 -11.92
C ALA A 45 7.62 7.17 -12.73
N VAL A 46 7.43 7.01 -14.05
CA VAL A 46 8.41 6.40 -14.95
C VAL A 46 9.74 6.99 -14.54
N ARG A 47 10.58 6.17 -13.90
CA ARG A 47 11.83 6.64 -13.34
C ARG A 47 12.66 6.96 -14.56
N ALA A 48 12.75 8.24 -14.89
CA ALA A 48 13.74 8.70 -15.86
C ALA A 48 15.06 8.07 -15.40
N PRO A 49 15.88 7.52 -16.32
CA PRO A 49 17.18 6.97 -15.95
C PRO A 49 17.94 8.06 -15.20
N HIS A 50 17.94 7.95 -13.87
CA HIS A 50 18.68 8.84 -13.02
C HIS A 50 20.13 8.41 -13.20
N PRO A 51 21.06 9.33 -13.53
CA PRO A 51 22.47 9.02 -13.38
C PRO A 51 22.66 8.52 -11.94
N GLU A 52 23.43 7.44 -11.81
CA GLU A 52 23.68 6.73 -10.57
C GLU A 52 24.03 7.73 -9.46
N LEU A 53 23.04 8.10 -8.64
CA LEU A 53 23.22 9.07 -7.57
C LEU A 53 24.06 8.38 -6.50
N GLN A 54 25.37 8.62 -6.54
CA GLN A 54 26.30 8.14 -5.53
C GLN A 54 26.06 8.94 -4.24
N LEU A 55 25.32 8.33 -3.32
CA LEU A 55 25.15 8.83 -1.96
C LEU A 55 26.46 8.59 -1.20
N GLU A 56 27.32 9.61 -1.13
CA GLU A 56 28.51 9.56 -0.29
C GLU A 56 28.13 9.83 1.18
N PHE A 57 28.31 8.84 2.03
CA PHE A 57 28.13 8.98 3.48
C PHE A 57 29.44 9.48 4.10
N TYR A 58 29.49 10.77 4.45
CA TYR A 58 30.63 11.35 5.17
C TYR A 58 30.48 11.13 6.68
N ALA A 59 31.04 10.02 7.17
CA ALA A 59 31.02 9.67 8.60
C ALA A 59 31.94 10.55 9.47
N GLU A 60 33.01 11.11 8.89
CA GLU A 60 34.07 11.78 9.69
C GLU A 60 34.15 13.31 9.53
N ALA A 61 33.34 13.94 8.68
CA ALA A 61 33.57 15.33 8.28
C ALA A 61 32.50 16.30 8.80
N GLY A 62 32.34 16.42 10.12
CA GLY A 62 31.63 17.56 10.76
C GLY A 62 30.23 17.91 10.23
N ALA A 63 29.61 17.01 9.46
CA ALA A 63 28.29 17.20 8.89
C ALA A 63 27.31 17.12 10.05
N PRO A 64 26.49 18.15 10.27
CA PRO A 64 25.56 18.14 11.38
C PRO A 64 24.67 16.90 11.29
N GLU A 65 24.58 16.16 12.41
CA GLU A 65 23.95 14.84 12.49
C GLU A 65 22.59 14.82 11.77
N GLY A 66 22.42 13.92 10.80
CA GLY A 66 21.18 13.78 10.05
C GLY A 66 21.03 14.65 8.80
N ALA A 67 22.02 15.46 8.43
CA ALA A 67 22.02 16.19 7.15
C ALA A 67 22.30 15.26 5.95
N LEU A 68 21.48 15.36 4.90
CA LEU A 68 21.65 14.63 3.65
C LEU A 68 22.28 15.53 2.59
N TYR A 69 23.37 15.07 1.99
CA TYR A 69 24.06 15.75 0.90
C TYR A 69 23.92 14.97 -0.41
N LEU A 70 23.73 15.69 -1.51
CA LEU A 70 23.84 15.17 -2.88
C LEU A 70 24.78 16.09 -3.66
N GLU A 71 25.81 15.53 -4.29
CA GLU A 71 26.85 16.32 -5.00
C GLU A 71 27.46 17.42 -4.11
N GLY A 72 27.69 17.12 -2.82
CA GLY A 72 28.20 18.08 -1.83
C GLY A 72 27.22 19.19 -1.42
N LYS A 73 25.96 19.18 -1.89
CA LYS A 73 24.94 20.17 -1.53
C LYS A 73 23.95 19.59 -0.51
N LEU A 74 23.63 20.37 0.53
CA LEU A 74 22.60 20.02 1.51
C LEU A 74 21.23 19.97 0.83
N VAL A 75 20.59 18.80 0.84
CA VAL A 75 19.27 18.58 0.23
C VAL A 75 18.16 18.29 1.23
N GLY A 76 18.50 18.02 2.50
CA GLY A 76 17.50 17.78 3.52
C GLY A 76 18.07 17.24 4.82
N TRP A 77 17.15 16.92 5.74
CA TRP A 77 17.46 16.36 7.06
C TRP A 77 16.64 15.09 7.30
N VAL A 78 17.28 14.05 7.80
CA VAL A 78 16.63 12.80 8.19
C VAL A 78 16.03 12.98 9.58
N THR A 79 14.71 12.89 9.67
CA THR A 79 13.99 13.00 10.94
C THR A 79 14.20 11.74 11.79
N GLY A 80 14.48 11.92 13.09
CA GLY A 80 14.60 10.81 14.04
C GLY A 80 16.00 10.23 14.23
N VAL A 81 17.02 10.73 13.53
CA VAL A 81 18.42 10.39 13.85
C VAL A 81 18.80 11.07 15.15
N ARG A 82 19.09 10.29 16.19
CA ARG A 82 19.35 10.82 17.54
C ARG A 82 20.78 10.64 18.04
N ARG A 83 21.55 9.70 17.44
CA ARG A 83 23.03 9.51 17.44
C ARG A 83 23.34 8.41 16.39
N LEU A 84 24.53 8.41 15.81
CA LEU A 84 25.12 7.25 15.11
C LEU A 84 26.23 6.66 15.96
#